data_AF-A0A3Q7MWF9-F1
#
_entry.id   AF-A0A3Q7MWF9-F1
#
_cell.length_a   1.000
_cell.length_b   1.000
_cell.length_c   1.000
_cell.angle_alpha   90.00
_cell.angle_beta   90.00
_cell.angle_gamma   90.00
#
_symmetry.space_group_name_H-M   'P 1'
#
loop_
_entity.id
_entity.type
_entity.pdbx_description
1 polymer ?
#
loop_
_entity_poly.entity_id
_entity_poly.type
_entity_poly.pdbx_seq_one_letter_code
_entity_poly.pdbx_strand_id
1 'polypeptide(L)'
;MSRQAQKQKPEAVRPPNLMPVVLGPMGLTPEDLRGKTGPLKPTPGKLSPVVLGPEQLWPAKLRPEVLRPEVPRPVDSGSGRFSDVCAREISKQNPDLAYALNADPCGHCLIINNVNFCLKSRLTARTGSNIDCEKLQRRFRLLHFTVEVKCDLKAKQMVQALVELARRDHSGLDCCVVVVLSHGCQASHRQFPGAVYGTDGCPVSIEKIVNIFNGASCPSLGGKPKLFFIQACGGEQKDHGFEVACASPEDRTSGSDPESDSAPFQEGPGPFDQPDAVSSLPTPSDILVSYSTFPGFVSWRDTKRGSWYVETLDGVFEQWAHSEDLQTLLLRVANAVSQKGIYKQIPGCFNFLRKKLFFKM
;
A
#
# COMPACT_ATOMS: atom_id res chain seq x y z
N MET A 1 -39.03 26.14 -51.91
CA MET A 1 -38.48 24.96 -52.62
C MET A 1 -36.99 24.87 -52.32
N SER A 2 -36.58 23.74 -51.75
CA SER A 2 -35.32 23.50 -51.06
C SER A 2 -34.10 23.44 -51.99
N ARG A 3 -33.00 24.08 -51.60
CA ARG A 3 -31.67 23.86 -52.20
C ARG A 3 -30.94 22.80 -51.37
N GLN A 4 -30.71 21.63 -51.96
CA GLN A 4 -29.82 20.61 -51.41
C GLN A 4 -28.37 21.03 -51.66
N ALA A 5 -27.57 21.10 -50.59
CA ALA A 5 -26.12 21.16 -50.66
C ALA A 5 -25.55 19.84 -50.12
N GLN A 6 -24.95 19.05 -51.02
CA GLN A 6 -24.13 17.89 -50.70
C GLN A 6 -22.91 18.32 -49.88
N LYS A 7 -22.73 17.75 -48.69
CA LYS A 7 -21.46 17.76 -47.96
C LYS A 7 -20.73 16.43 -48.20
N GLN A 8 -19.56 16.52 -48.83
CA GLN A 8 -18.60 15.43 -49.04
C GLN A 8 -18.06 14.91 -47.70
N LYS A 9 -17.86 13.58 -47.61
CA LYS A 9 -17.12 12.92 -46.53
C LYS A 9 -15.61 13.08 -46.75
N PRO A 10 -14.78 13.31 -45.72
CA PRO A 10 -13.33 13.28 -45.86
C PRO A 10 -12.82 11.82 -45.96
N GLU A 11 -11.91 11.58 -46.91
CA GLU A 11 -11.19 10.32 -47.07
C GLU A 11 -10.18 10.12 -45.93
N ALA A 12 -10.10 8.88 -45.43
CA ALA A 12 -9.14 8.47 -44.40
C ALA A 12 -7.81 8.07 -45.04
N VAL A 13 -6.73 8.79 -44.71
CA VAL A 13 -5.35 8.43 -45.04
C VAL A 13 -4.92 7.26 -44.15
N ARG A 14 -4.57 6.12 -44.75
CA ARG A 14 -3.96 4.96 -44.05
C ARG A 14 -2.43 5.14 -43.99
N PRO A 15 -1.78 4.92 -42.83
CA PRO A 15 -0.32 4.84 -42.77
C PRO A 15 0.19 3.52 -43.37
N PRO A 16 1.41 3.48 -43.92
CA PRO A 16 1.96 2.28 -44.55
C PRO A 16 2.35 1.20 -43.54
N ASN A 17 2.12 -0.06 -43.93
CA ASN A 17 2.49 -1.27 -43.20
C ASN A 17 4.02 -1.40 -43.06
N LEU A 18 4.53 -1.32 -41.84
CA LEU A 18 5.88 -1.73 -41.49
C LEU A 18 5.83 -3.13 -40.85
N MET A 19 6.34 -4.13 -41.57
CA MET A 19 6.57 -5.48 -41.05
C MET A 19 7.96 -5.52 -40.38
N PRO A 20 8.09 -6.11 -39.17
CA PRO A 20 9.39 -6.29 -38.54
C PRO A 20 10.18 -7.41 -39.21
N VAL A 21 11.42 -7.10 -39.63
CA VAL A 21 12.41 -8.06 -40.14
C VAL A 21 12.99 -8.84 -38.95
N VAL A 22 12.81 -10.15 -38.94
CA VAL A 22 13.46 -11.09 -38.01
C VAL A 22 14.69 -11.65 -38.73
N LEU A 23 15.89 -11.30 -38.25
CA LEU A 23 17.14 -11.96 -38.65
C LEU A 23 17.42 -13.11 -37.67
N GLY A 24 17.15 -14.35 -38.10
CA GLY A 24 17.62 -15.56 -37.43
C GLY A 24 18.95 -16.03 -38.04
N PRO A 25 19.91 -16.54 -37.25
CA PRO A 25 21.07 -17.22 -37.81
C PRO A 25 20.69 -18.62 -38.33
N MET A 26 20.96 -18.85 -39.61
CA MET A 26 20.90 -20.16 -40.26
C MET A 26 21.93 -21.14 -39.67
N GLY A 27 21.56 -22.42 -39.67
CA GLY A 27 22.26 -23.51 -39.03
C GLY A 27 23.53 -23.99 -39.72
N LEU A 28 24.28 -24.78 -38.96
CA LEU A 28 25.38 -25.63 -39.41
C LEU A 28 25.12 -27.05 -38.91
N THR A 29 25.25 -28.00 -39.83
CA THR A 29 25.01 -29.44 -39.73
C THR A 29 26.10 -30.18 -38.92
N PRO A 30 25.80 -31.36 -38.31
CA PRO A 30 26.81 -32.23 -37.69
C PRO A 30 27.25 -33.39 -38.61
N GLU A 31 28.30 -34.12 -38.16
CA GLU A 31 29.03 -35.26 -38.75
C GLU A 31 30.32 -34.84 -39.50
N ASP A 32 31.54 -35.35 -39.23
CA ASP A 32 31.95 -36.64 -38.67
C ASP A 32 33.46 -36.64 -38.25
N LEU A 33 33.93 -37.71 -37.56
CA LEU A 33 35.34 -38.17 -37.34
C LEU A 33 36.07 -37.91 -35.99
N ARG A 34 35.72 -38.75 -35.00
CA ARG A 34 36.58 -39.72 -34.28
C ARG A 34 38.14 -39.59 -34.37
N GLY A 35 38.80 -39.40 -33.22
CA GLY A 35 39.90 -40.30 -32.77
C GLY A 35 41.29 -39.74 -32.38
N LYS A 36 41.67 -40.03 -31.13
CA LYS A 36 43.01 -40.45 -30.61
C LYS A 36 44.03 -39.43 -30.05
N THR A 37 44.16 -39.46 -28.71
CA THR A 37 45.38 -39.64 -27.85
C THR A 37 46.65 -38.78 -28.06
N GLY A 38 47.14 -38.14 -26.97
CA GLY A 38 48.48 -37.49 -26.84
C GLY A 38 49.68 -38.47 -26.81
N PRO A 39 50.93 -38.11 -26.36
CA PRO A 39 51.33 -37.08 -25.37
C PRO A 39 52.68 -36.27 -25.62
N LEU A 40 52.94 -35.27 -24.74
CA LEU A 40 54.21 -34.62 -24.23
C LEU A 40 55.50 -34.58 -25.12
N LYS A 41 56.29 -33.49 -25.29
CA LYS A 41 57.07 -32.64 -24.31
C LYS A 41 57.96 -31.59 -25.11
N PRO A 42 58.85 -30.72 -24.55
CA PRO A 42 58.69 -29.24 -24.55
C PRO A 42 59.88 -28.33 -25.03
N THR A 43 59.58 -27.04 -25.33
CA THR A 43 60.36 -25.75 -25.16
C THR A 43 61.78 -25.57 -25.77
N PRO A 44 62.38 -24.33 -25.86
CA PRO A 44 61.92 -22.98 -25.43
C PRO A 44 62.12 -21.80 -26.43
N GLY A 45 61.49 -20.66 -26.14
CA GLY A 45 62.17 -19.35 -26.22
C GLY A 45 61.62 -18.29 -27.18
N LYS A 46 60.80 -17.36 -26.66
CA LYS A 46 61.04 -15.90 -26.74
C LYS A 46 60.03 -15.12 -25.88
N LEU A 47 60.58 -14.32 -24.97
CA LEU A 47 59.93 -13.43 -24.02
C LEU A 47 59.54 -12.10 -24.69
N SER A 48 58.41 -11.53 -24.27
CA SER A 48 58.17 -10.07 -24.28
C SER A 48 57.37 -9.69 -23.02
N PRO A 49 57.56 -8.47 -22.48
CA PRO A 49 57.47 -8.22 -21.05
C PRO A 49 56.06 -7.86 -20.56
N VAL A 50 55.68 -8.46 -19.42
CA VAL A 50 54.50 -8.14 -18.62
C VAL A 50 54.87 -7.06 -17.61
N VAL A 51 54.10 -5.98 -17.58
CA VAL A 51 54.18 -4.91 -16.58
C VAL A 51 53.69 -5.45 -15.24
N LEU A 52 54.58 -5.50 -14.24
CA LEU A 52 54.27 -5.85 -12.86
C LEU A 52 54.01 -4.56 -12.06
N GLY A 53 52.83 -4.48 -11.43
CA GLY A 53 52.51 -3.55 -10.34
C GLY A 53 52.16 -4.37 -9.09
N PRO A 54 52.59 -3.95 -7.88
CA PRO A 54 52.92 -4.87 -6.80
C PRO A 54 51.74 -5.26 -5.92
N GLU A 55 51.63 -6.57 -5.62
CA GLU A 55 50.99 -7.03 -4.38
C GLU A 55 51.98 -6.93 -3.21
N GLN A 56 51.41 -6.70 -2.02
CA GLN A 56 51.95 -6.96 -0.67
C GLN A 56 52.74 -5.83 0.04
N LEU A 57 51.99 -4.91 0.65
CA LEU A 57 52.32 -4.38 1.98
C LEU A 57 51.05 -4.33 2.84
N TRP A 58 51.01 -5.20 3.85
CA TRP A 58 50.02 -5.23 4.92
C TRP A 58 50.41 -4.22 6.02
N PRO A 59 49.45 -3.51 6.63
CA PRO A 59 49.52 -3.27 8.06
C PRO A 59 48.33 -3.89 8.78
N ALA A 60 48.65 -4.65 9.81
CA ALA A 60 47.70 -5.15 10.79
C ALA A 60 47.19 -3.96 11.62
N LYS A 61 45.95 -4.08 12.09
CA LYS A 61 45.37 -3.32 13.21
C LYS A 61 45.20 -1.82 12.99
N LEU A 62 44.09 -1.44 12.35
CA LEU A 62 43.32 -0.26 12.75
C LEU A 62 41.83 -0.59 12.67
N ARG A 63 41.18 -0.67 13.83
CA ARG A 63 39.71 -0.67 13.95
C ARG A 63 39.26 0.79 13.75
N PRO A 64 38.26 1.09 12.93
CA PRO A 64 37.62 2.40 13.03
C PRO A 64 36.85 2.43 14.34
N GLU A 65 37.38 3.17 15.33
CA GLU A 65 36.57 3.65 16.43
C GLU A 65 35.42 4.47 15.84
N VAL A 66 34.21 3.98 16.08
CA VAL A 66 32.99 4.72 15.85
C VAL A 66 33.01 5.89 16.83
N LEU A 67 33.45 7.07 16.35
CA LEU A 67 33.19 8.33 17.02
C LEU A 67 31.66 8.54 17.00
N ARG A 68 31.00 8.03 18.04
CA ARG A 68 29.66 8.46 18.41
C ARG A 68 29.79 9.90 18.92
N PRO A 69 29.01 10.87 18.40
CA PRO A 69 28.77 12.08 19.15
C PRO A 69 28.10 11.68 20.47
N GLU A 70 28.74 11.96 21.61
CA GLU A 70 28.05 11.90 22.90
C GLU A 70 26.91 12.93 22.88
N VAL A 71 25.68 12.43 22.90
CA VAL A 71 24.51 13.25 23.18
C VAL A 71 24.65 13.75 24.62
N PRO A 72 24.56 15.07 24.88
CA PRO A 72 24.56 15.57 26.25
C PRO A 72 23.44 14.89 27.03
N ARG A 73 23.79 14.32 28.20
CA ARG A 73 22.79 13.81 29.14
C ARG A 73 21.82 14.95 29.48
N PRO A 74 20.50 14.72 29.46
CA PRO A 74 19.57 15.70 29.99
C PRO A 74 19.91 15.91 31.46
N VAL A 75 20.28 17.15 31.81
CA VAL A 75 20.27 17.59 33.20
C VAL A 75 18.82 17.52 33.66
N ASP A 76 18.60 16.77 34.74
CA ASP A 76 17.30 16.57 35.36
C ASP A 76 16.85 17.90 36.01
N SER A 77 16.18 18.72 35.23
CA SER A 77 15.38 19.84 35.71
C SER A 77 13.93 19.43 35.60
N GLY A 78 13.36 19.11 36.77
CA GLY A 78 12.08 18.46 36.92
C GLY A 78 10.86 19.19 36.35
N SER A 79 9.77 18.40 36.31
CA SER A 79 8.40 18.71 35.89
C SER A 79 8.15 18.73 34.38
N GLY A 80 7.65 17.61 33.85
CA GLY A 80 7.08 17.59 32.49
C GLY A 80 6.77 16.22 31.88
N ARG A 81 7.37 15.11 32.35
CA ARG A 81 7.20 13.79 31.71
C ARG A 81 6.03 12.94 32.22
N PHE A 82 5.45 13.27 33.37
CA PHE A 82 4.33 12.50 33.92
C PHE A 82 2.96 12.91 33.38
N SER A 83 2.81 14.11 32.82
CA SER A 83 1.52 14.61 32.31
C SER A 83 1.12 13.98 30.97
N ASP A 84 2.08 13.74 30.07
CA ASP A 84 1.78 13.31 28.69
C ASP A 84 1.46 11.81 28.57
N VAL A 85 2.11 10.97 29.38
CA VAL A 85 1.78 9.53 29.47
C VAL A 85 0.39 9.33 30.08
N CYS A 86 0.09 10.07 31.16
CA CYS A 86 -1.21 10.03 31.81
C CYS A 86 -2.32 10.54 30.87
N ALA A 87 -2.10 11.64 30.14
CA ALA A 87 -3.05 12.16 29.15
C ALA A 87 -3.34 11.16 28.01
N ARG A 88 -2.31 10.44 27.52
CA ARG A 88 -2.49 9.42 26.47
C ARG A 88 -3.25 8.21 26.99
N GLU A 89 -2.97 7.72 28.19
CA GLU A 89 -3.74 6.63 28.81
C GLU A 89 -5.19 7.01 29.09
N ILE A 90 -5.44 8.23 29.57
CA ILE A 90 -6.80 8.78 29.76
C ILE A 90 -7.54 8.84 28.42
N SER A 91 -6.86 9.22 27.33
CA SER A 91 -7.48 9.29 25.99
C SER A 91 -7.84 7.92 25.41
N LYS A 92 -7.08 6.86 25.73
CA LYS A 92 -7.36 5.48 25.28
C LYS A 92 -8.60 4.90 25.94
N GLN A 93 -8.87 5.30 27.18
CA GLN A 93 -9.99 4.78 27.97
C GLN A 93 -11.24 5.67 27.87
N ASN A 94 -11.15 6.84 27.23
CA ASN A 94 -12.29 7.71 27.06
C ASN A 94 -13.22 7.16 25.95
N PRO A 95 -14.44 6.69 26.29
CA PRO A 95 -15.34 6.05 25.34
C PRO A 95 -15.87 7.02 24.27
N ASP A 96 -15.80 8.34 24.48
CA ASP A 96 -16.21 9.35 23.51
C ASP A 96 -15.12 9.62 22.47
N LEU A 97 -13.86 9.44 22.85
CA LEU A 97 -12.70 9.78 22.01
C LEU A 97 -12.06 8.56 21.33
N ALA A 98 -12.24 7.35 21.87
CA ALA A 98 -11.65 6.12 21.37
C ALA A 98 -12.68 4.99 21.18
N TYR A 99 -12.44 4.11 20.21
CA TYR A 99 -13.18 2.85 20.09
C TYR A 99 -12.73 1.87 21.18
N ALA A 100 -13.70 1.19 21.79
CA ALA A 100 -13.42 0.10 22.72
C ALA A 100 -13.08 -1.17 21.93
N LEU A 101 -11.86 -1.69 22.10
CA LEU A 101 -11.39 -2.97 21.54
C LEU A 101 -11.06 -3.92 22.70
N ASN A 102 -12.10 -4.35 23.42
CA ASN A 102 -11.99 -5.14 24.63
C ASN A 102 -12.20 -6.64 24.39
N ALA A 103 -12.94 -7.01 23.33
CA ALA A 103 -13.24 -8.38 22.95
C ALA A 103 -11.96 -9.21 22.69
N ASP A 104 -12.09 -10.52 22.85
CA ASP A 104 -11.04 -11.49 22.51
C ASP A 104 -11.68 -12.73 21.85
N PRO A 105 -11.52 -12.92 20.53
CA PRO A 105 -10.76 -12.08 19.60
C PRO A 105 -11.38 -10.68 19.40
N CYS A 106 -10.55 -9.70 19.04
CA CYS A 106 -11.01 -8.35 18.68
C CYS A 106 -11.96 -8.35 17.47
N GLY A 107 -11.77 -9.30 16.57
CA GLY A 107 -12.41 -9.26 15.27
C GLY A 107 -11.95 -10.33 14.31
N HIS A 108 -12.61 -10.37 13.15
CA HIS A 108 -12.13 -11.13 12.01
C HIS A 108 -11.17 -10.28 11.16
N CYS A 109 -10.13 -10.92 10.64
CA CYS A 109 -9.23 -10.35 9.65
C CYS A 109 -9.18 -11.25 8.42
N LEU A 110 -9.68 -10.78 7.28
CA LEU A 110 -9.58 -11.50 6.01
C LEU A 110 -8.43 -10.95 5.18
N ILE A 111 -7.48 -11.79 4.80
CA ILE A 111 -6.38 -11.45 3.90
C ILE A 111 -6.60 -12.16 2.56
N ILE A 112 -6.82 -11.37 1.51
CA ILE A 112 -6.86 -11.87 0.12
C ILE A 112 -5.49 -11.63 -0.50
N ASN A 113 -4.76 -12.70 -0.80
CA ASN A 113 -3.43 -12.65 -1.38
C ASN A 113 -3.43 -13.24 -2.80
N ASN A 114 -3.50 -12.38 -3.82
CA ASN A 114 -3.45 -12.78 -5.22
C ASN A 114 -2.02 -12.65 -5.75
N VAL A 115 -1.41 -13.79 -6.07
CA VAL A 115 -0.02 -13.90 -6.53
C VAL A 115 0.05 -14.35 -7.97
N ASN A 116 -0.73 -15.36 -8.33
CA ASN A 116 -0.68 -16.01 -9.63
C ASN A 116 -1.89 -15.60 -10.47
N PHE A 117 -1.63 -14.91 -11.58
CA PHE A 117 -2.67 -14.40 -12.47
C PHE A 117 -2.71 -15.20 -13.77
N CYS A 118 -3.89 -15.26 -14.40
CA CYS A 118 -4.04 -16.00 -15.65
C CYS A 118 -3.26 -15.32 -16.78
N LEU A 119 -2.65 -16.12 -17.66
CA LEU A 119 -1.84 -15.61 -18.78
C LEU A 119 -2.61 -14.64 -19.70
N LYS A 120 -3.93 -14.83 -19.82
CA LYS A 120 -4.81 -13.97 -20.64
C LYS A 120 -4.92 -12.55 -20.10
N SER A 121 -4.73 -12.36 -18.80
CA SER A 121 -4.82 -11.04 -18.15
C SER A 121 -3.61 -10.13 -18.42
N ARG A 122 -2.49 -10.70 -18.93
CA ARG A 122 -1.20 -10.00 -19.08
C ARG A 122 -0.59 -9.46 -17.77
N LEU A 123 -1.19 -9.80 -16.62
CA LEU A 123 -0.66 -9.45 -15.30
C LEU A 123 0.46 -10.42 -14.91
N THR A 124 1.56 -9.87 -14.40
CA THR A 124 2.72 -10.67 -13.97
C THR A 124 2.51 -11.28 -12.59
N ALA A 125 3.22 -12.37 -12.30
CA ALA A 125 3.18 -12.97 -10.96
C ALA A 125 3.73 -12.01 -9.90
N ARG A 126 3.08 -11.94 -8.73
CA ARG A 126 3.47 -11.03 -7.63
C ARG A 126 4.48 -11.67 -6.67
N THR A 127 5.62 -12.14 -7.19
CA THR A 127 6.69 -12.84 -6.44
C THR A 127 7.24 -12.06 -5.25
N GLY A 128 6.89 -12.43 -4.02
CA GLY A 128 7.22 -11.70 -2.79
C GLY A 128 5.98 -11.28 -1.99
N SER A 129 4.78 -11.33 -2.59
CA SER A 129 3.53 -11.06 -1.86
C SER A 129 3.19 -12.10 -0.80
N ASN A 130 3.75 -13.31 -0.87
CA ASN A 130 3.62 -14.30 0.21
C ASN A 130 4.32 -13.83 1.49
N ILE A 131 5.47 -13.16 1.35
CA ILE A 131 6.20 -12.58 2.49
C ILE A 131 5.36 -11.46 3.13
N ASP A 132 4.73 -10.62 2.31
CA ASP A 132 3.78 -9.59 2.77
C ASP A 132 2.60 -10.22 3.52
N CYS A 133 2.02 -11.29 2.95
CA CYS A 133 0.92 -12.02 3.54
C CYS A 133 1.28 -12.61 4.90
N GLU A 134 2.44 -13.26 5.02
CA GLU A 134 2.92 -13.85 6.28
C GLU A 134 3.18 -12.79 7.35
N LYS A 135 3.79 -11.66 7.00
CA LYS A 135 4.00 -10.52 7.91
C LYS A 135 2.68 -10.01 8.47
N LEU A 136 1.71 -9.72 7.61
CA LEU A 136 0.40 -9.21 8.04
C LEU A 136 -0.40 -10.26 8.80
N GLN A 137 -0.32 -11.53 8.41
CA GLN A 137 -0.98 -12.62 9.14
C GLN A 137 -0.43 -12.74 10.56
N ARG A 138 0.90 -12.69 10.73
CA ARG A 138 1.53 -12.67 12.06
C ARG A 138 1.11 -11.43 12.84
N ARG A 139 1.18 -10.25 12.22
CA ARG A 139 0.84 -8.98 12.87
C ARG A 139 -0.58 -8.97 13.40
N PHE A 140 -1.58 -9.26 12.58
CA PHE A 140 -2.97 -9.19 13.01
C PHE A 140 -3.33 -10.29 14.02
N ARG A 141 -2.64 -11.44 14.01
CA ARG A 141 -2.77 -12.43 15.10
C ARG A 141 -2.27 -11.89 16.44
N LEU A 142 -1.12 -11.19 16.44
CA LEU A 142 -0.59 -10.53 17.65
C LEU A 142 -1.52 -9.42 18.15
N LEU A 143 -2.28 -8.78 17.24
CA LEU A 143 -3.30 -7.79 17.58
C LEU A 143 -4.68 -8.42 17.91
N HIS A 144 -4.71 -9.70 18.31
CA HIS A 144 -5.91 -10.43 18.72
C HIS A 144 -7.01 -10.58 17.65
N PHE A 145 -6.67 -10.61 16.36
CA PHE A 145 -7.64 -10.94 15.30
C PHE A 145 -7.62 -12.42 14.92
N THR A 146 -8.80 -12.95 14.60
CA THR A 146 -8.94 -14.24 13.93
C THR A 146 -8.65 -14.06 12.45
N VAL A 147 -7.42 -14.39 12.04
CA VAL A 147 -6.93 -14.17 10.67
C VAL A 147 -7.23 -15.37 9.76
N GLU A 148 -7.93 -15.10 8.66
CA GLU A 148 -8.21 -16.04 7.56
C GLU A 148 -7.49 -15.55 6.29
N VAL A 149 -6.71 -16.43 5.66
CA VAL A 149 -6.00 -16.12 4.41
C VAL A 149 -6.65 -16.87 3.26
N LYS A 150 -7.04 -16.17 2.20
CA LYS A 150 -7.52 -16.76 0.94
C LYS A 150 -6.58 -16.35 -0.20
N CYS A 151 -6.03 -17.34 -0.89
CA CYS A 151 -5.04 -17.12 -1.95
C CYS A 151 -5.66 -17.24 -3.34
N ASP A 152 -5.13 -16.47 -4.29
CA ASP A 152 -5.37 -16.59 -5.73
C ASP A 152 -6.86 -16.61 -6.15
N LEU A 153 -7.66 -15.72 -5.56
CA LEU A 153 -9.09 -15.62 -5.84
C LEU A 153 -9.39 -14.87 -7.15
N LYS A 154 -10.31 -15.43 -7.95
CA LYS A 154 -10.94 -14.70 -9.07
C LYS A 154 -11.83 -13.58 -8.56
N ALA A 155 -12.14 -12.59 -9.39
CA ALA A 155 -12.94 -11.43 -8.99
C ALA A 155 -14.28 -11.81 -8.33
N LYS A 156 -15.01 -12.78 -8.90
CA LYS A 156 -16.26 -13.29 -8.31
C LYS A 156 -16.04 -13.96 -6.95
N GLN A 157 -14.96 -14.71 -6.80
CA GLN A 157 -14.61 -15.39 -5.54
C GLN A 157 -14.18 -14.41 -4.45
N MET A 158 -13.48 -13.32 -4.82
CA MET A 158 -13.17 -12.23 -3.90
C MET A 158 -14.46 -11.62 -3.34
N VAL A 159 -15.42 -11.27 -4.21
CA VAL A 159 -16.71 -10.72 -3.76
C VAL A 159 -17.47 -11.71 -2.89
N GLN A 160 -17.49 -13.00 -3.24
CA GLN A 160 -18.11 -14.04 -2.42
C GLN A 160 -17.48 -14.12 -1.04
N ALA A 161 -16.15 -14.16 -0.94
CA ALA A 161 -15.44 -14.21 0.34
C ALA A 161 -15.71 -12.98 1.23
N LEU A 162 -15.81 -11.80 0.62
CA LEU A 162 -16.14 -10.56 1.34
C LEU A 162 -17.59 -10.57 1.84
N VAL A 163 -18.53 -11.04 1.02
CA VAL A 163 -19.94 -11.19 1.40
C VAL A 163 -20.10 -12.24 2.50
N GLU A 164 -19.37 -13.36 2.43
CA GLU A 164 -19.34 -14.37 3.48
C GLU A 164 -18.86 -13.77 4.81
N LEU A 165 -17.78 -12.97 4.79
CA LEU A 165 -17.28 -12.29 5.97
C LEU A 165 -18.30 -11.30 6.55
N ALA A 166 -18.90 -10.47 5.69
CA ALA A 166 -19.91 -9.49 6.10
C ALA A 166 -21.19 -10.13 6.67
N ARG A 167 -21.51 -11.37 6.26
CA ARG A 167 -22.66 -12.14 6.77
C ARG A 167 -22.40 -12.85 8.09
N ARG A 168 -21.15 -12.91 8.56
CA ARG A 168 -20.85 -13.48 9.88
C ARG A 168 -21.47 -12.62 10.98
N ASP A 169 -21.70 -13.23 12.14
CA ASP A 169 -22.10 -12.47 13.31
C ASP A 169 -20.88 -11.79 13.95
N HIS A 170 -20.88 -10.46 13.91
CA HIS A 170 -19.85 -9.63 14.52
C HIS A 170 -20.31 -9.01 15.85
N SER A 171 -21.47 -9.41 16.38
CA SER A 171 -22.07 -8.76 17.56
C SER A 171 -21.15 -8.82 18.78
N GLY A 172 -20.50 -9.97 19.00
CA GLY A 172 -19.50 -10.16 20.07
C GLY A 172 -18.07 -9.73 19.74
N LEU A 173 -17.85 -9.06 18.60
CA LEU A 173 -16.54 -8.56 18.15
C LEU A 173 -16.54 -7.03 18.15
N ASP A 174 -15.35 -6.42 18.15
CA ASP A 174 -15.22 -4.96 18.21
C ASP A 174 -14.73 -4.34 16.90
N CYS A 175 -14.07 -5.10 16.04
CA CYS A 175 -13.47 -4.59 14.81
C CYS A 175 -13.55 -5.62 13.67
N CYS A 176 -13.47 -5.14 12.43
CA CYS A 176 -13.30 -5.99 11.25
C CYS A 176 -12.18 -5.45 10.37
N VAL A 177 -11.31 -6.35 9.90
CA VAL A 177 -10.16 -6.02 9.05
C VAL A 177 -10.24 -6.80 7.74
N VAL A 178 -10.00 -6.09 6.62
CA VAL A 178 -9.83 -6.68 5.30
C VAL A 178 -8.52 -6.20 4.70
N VAL A 179 -7.66 -7.13 4.32
CA VAL A 179 -6.40 -6.85 3.64
C VAL A 179 -6.50 -7.42 2.23
N VAL A 180 -6.15 -6.63 1.22
CA VAL A 180 -6.08 -7.09 -0.17
C VAL A 180 -4.70 -6.82 -0.74
N LEU A 181 -4.01 -7.89 -1.14
CA LEU A 181 -2.71 -7.86 -1.80
C LEU A 181 -2.91 -8.33 -3.25
N SER A 182 -2.93 -7.41 -4.21
CA SER A 182 -3.13 -7.75 -5.63
C SER A 182 -2.50 -6.71 -6.57
N HIS A 183 -2.68 -6.89 -7.88
CA HIS A 183 -2.56 -5.79 -8.84
C HIS A 183 -3.78 -4.88 -8.72
N GLY A 184 -3.61 -3.63 -9.13
CA GLY A 184 -4.71 -2.66 -9.15
C GLY A 184 -4.70 -1.82 -10.41
N CYS A 185 -5.79 -1.10 -10.60
CA CYS A 185 -5.95 -0.13 -11.68
C CYS A 185 -6.76 1.07 -11.19
N GLN A 186 -6.69 2.15 -11.95
CA GLN A 186 -7.60 3.27 -11.76
C GLN A 186 -9.03 2.84 -12.13
N ALA A 187 -10.01 3.34 -11.39
CA ALA A 187 -11.42 3.11 -11.67
C ALA A 187 -12.22 4.39 -11.37
N SER A 188 -13.23 4.66 -12.20
CA SER A 188 -14.23 5.68 -11.91
C SER A 188 -14.96 5.32 -10.62
N HIS A 189 -15.12 6.31 -9.75
CA HIS A 189 -15.67 6.13 -8.41
C HIS A 189 -16.40 7.41 -8.00
N ARG A 190 -17.29 7.28 -7.02
CA ARG A 190 -17.89 8.45 -6.35
C ARG A 190 -17.22 8.74 -5.02
N GLN A 191 -16.80 7.71 -4.30
CA GLN A 191 -16.29 7.83 -2.93
C GLN A 191 -14.89 7.25 -2.77
N PHE A 192 -14.66 6.02 -3.24
CA PHE A 192 -13.40 5.30 -3.01
C PHE A 192 -12.68 5.00 -4.33
N PRO A 193 -11.52 5.63 -4.60
CA PRO A 193 -10.79 5.43 -5.85
C PRO A 193 -10.19 4.05 -6.00
N GLY A 194 -10.07 3.62 -7.25
CA GLY A 194 -9.29 2.46 -7.64
C GLY A 194 -10.04 1.13 -7.58
N ALA A 195 -9.37 0.11 -8.10
CA ALA A 195 -9.85 -1.26 -8.15
C ALA A 195 -8.68 -2.24 -7.98
N VAL A 196 -9.02 -3.46 -7.56
CA VAL A 196 -8.09 -4.59 -7.41
C VAL A 196 -8.46 -5.69 -8.38
N TYR A 197 -7.47 -6.35 -8.96
CA TYR A 197 -7.70 -7.46 -9.88
C TYR A 197 -7.89 -8.79 -9.13
N GLY A 198 -8.85 -9.58 -9.59
CA GLY A 198 -8.86 -11.02 -9.37
C GLY A 198 -7.81 -11.74 -10.23
N THR A 199 -7.54 -13.00 -9.93
CA THR A 199 -6.60 -13.83 -10.72
C THR A 199 -7.06 -14.09 -12.15
N ASP A 200 -8.35 -13.90 -12.43
CA ASP A 200 -8.93 -13.89 -13.77
C ASP A 200 -8.65 -12.60 -14.56
N GLY A 201 -8.02 -11.59 -13.95
CA GLY A 201 -7.77 -10.29 -14.58
C GLY A 201 -9.01 -9.39 -14.62
N CYS A 202 -10.10 -9.78 -13.96
CA CYS A 202 -11.29 -8.95 -13.83
C CYS A 202 -11.14 -8.01 -12.60
N PRO A 203 -11.45 -6.71 -12.73
CA PRO A 203 -11.33 -5.77 -11.61
C PRO A 203 -12.53 -5.85 -10.66
N VAL A 204 -12.27 -5.57 -9.38
CA VAL A 204 -13.26 -5.33 -8.33
C VAL A 204 -12.97 -3.95 -7.75
N SER A 205 -13.92 -3.01 -7.86
CA SER A 205 -13.73 -1.65 -7.34
C SER A 205 -13.63 -1.65 -5.82
N ILE A 206 -12.79 -0.77 -5.27
CA ILE A 206 -12.67 -0.62 -3.81
C ILE A 206 -13.98 -0.11 -3.23
N GLU A 207 -14.68 0.78 -3.93
CA GLU A 207 -16.04 1.21 -3.55
C GLU A 207 -16.99 0.03 -3.36
N LYS A 208 -16.95 -0.98 -4.25
CA LYS A 208 -17.77 -2.19 -4.08
C LYS A 208 -17.34 -3.01 -2.87
N ILE A 209 -16.04 -3.15 -2.61
CA ILE A 209 -15.51 -3.88 -1.44
C ILE A 209 -15.98 -3.23 -0.15
N VAL A 210 -15.84 -1.90 -0.03
CA VAL A 210 -16.22 -1.15 1.16
C VAL A 210 -17.73 -1.19 1.40
N ASN A 211 -18.52 -1.02 0.34
CA ASN A 211 -19.99 -0.99 0.44
C ASN A 211 -20.61 -2.32 0.88
N ILE A 212 -19.91 -3.44 0.77
CA ILE A 212 -20.35 -4.74 1.33
C ILE A 212 -20.46 -4.68 2.87
N PHE A 213 -19.71 -3.80 3.53
CA PHE A 213 -19.66 -3.67 4.99
C PHE A 213 -20.39 -2.43 5.52
N ASN A 214 -21.24 -1.79 4.69
CA ASN A 214 -22.03 -0.65 5.16
C ASN A 214 -23.10 -1.09 6.17
N GLY A 215 -23.67 -0.13 6.92
CA GLY A 215 -24.63 -0.41 7.99
C GLY A 215 -25.90 -1.15 7.54
N ALA A 216 -26.28 -1.04 6.26
CA ALA A 216 -27.41 -1.77 5.69
C ALA A 216 -27.09 -3.24 5.38
N SER A 217 -25.85 -3.53 4.97
CA SER A 217 -25.42 -4.87 4.55
C SER A 217 -24.81 -5.68 5.69
N CYS A 218 -24.26 -5.03 6.71
CA CYS A 218 -23.63 -5.64 7.87
C CYS A 218 -23.97 -4.87 9.16
N PRO A 219 -25.20 -5.00 9.67
CA PRO A 219 -25.65 -4.25 10.85
C PRO A 219 -24.88 -4.62 12.14
N SER A 220 -24.34 -5.84 12.24
CA SER A 220 -23.53 -6.29 13.38
C SER A 220 -22.20 -5.54 13.54
N LEU A 221 -21.75 -4.83 12.49
CA LEU A 221 -20.61 -3.90 12.48
C LEU A 221 -21.03 -2.42 12.56
N GLY A 222 -22.30 -2.14 12.86
CA GLY A 222 -22.79 -0.78 13.14
C GLY A 222 -22.05 -0.17 14.33
N GLY A 223 -21.48 1.03 14.16
CA GLY A 223 -20.73 1.69 15.22
C GLY A 223 -19.30 1.16 15.45
N LYS A 224 -18.88 0.12 14.72
CA LYS A 224 -17.59 -0.57 14.90
C LYS A 224 -16.61 -0.25 13.76
N PRO A 225 -15.31 -0.10 14.04
CA PRO A 225 -14.29 0.20 13.04
C PRO A 225 -14.13 -0.93 12.01
N LYS A 226 -14.22 -0.56 10.73
CA LYS A 226 -14.05 -1.41 9.55
C LYS A 226 -12.81 -0.94 8.78
N LEU A 227 -11.75 -1.72 8.82
CA LEU A 227 -10.43 -1.32 8.33
C LEU A 227 -10.10 -2.08 7.05
N PHE A 228 -9.69 -1.35 6.01
CA PHE A 228 -9.31 -1.90 4.72
C PHE A 228 -7.87 -1.51 4.41
N PHE A 229 -6.98 -2.47 4.24
CA PHE A 229 -5.58 -2.25 3.84
C PHE A 229 -5.38 -2.77 2.41
N ILE A 230 -5.21 -1.86 1.47
CA ILE A 230 -5.17 -2.15 0.04
C ILE A 230 -3.74 -1.96 -0.48
N GLN A 231 -3.05 -3.07 -0.68
CA GLN A 231 -1.77 -3.12 -1.39
C GLN A 231 -2.04 -3.44 -2.87
N ALA A 232 -2.14 -2.38 -3.66
CA ALA A 232 -2.36 -2.47 -5.10
C ALA A 232 -1.79 -1.22 -5.80
N CYS A 233 -1.47 -1.34 -7.09
CA CYS A 233 -1.10 -0.16 -7.89
C CYS A 233 -2.34 0.71 -8.13
N GLY A 234 -2.23 2.02 -7.93
CA GLY A 234 -3.30 2.98 -8.22
C GLY A 234 -3.41 3.31 -9.72
N GLY A 235 -2.38 3.00 -10.51
CA GLY A 235 -2.28 3.23 -11.95
C GLY A 235 -0.88 2.89 -12.47
N GLU A 236 -0.58 3.26 -13.72
CA GLU A 236 0.69 2.97 -14.40
C GLU A 236 1.71 4.12 -14.28
N GLN A 237 1.33 5.26 -13.71
CA GLN A 237 2.19 6.45 -13.63
C GLN A 237 3.30 6.27 -12.60
N LYS A 238 4.55 6.43 -13.03
CA LYS A 238 5.73 6.43 -12.15
C LYS A 238 6.01 7.85 -11.68
N ASP A 239 6.07 8.04 -10.37
CA ASP A 239 6.43 9.32 -9.76
C ASP A 239 7.95 9.43 -9.58
N HIS A 240 8.54 10.46 -10.19
CA HIS A 240 9.97 10.79 -10.05
C HIS A 240 10.23 11.73 -8.86
N GLY A 241 9.19 12.25 -8.22
CA GLY A 241 9.28 13.24 -7.17
C GLY A 241 9.76 14.60 -7.65
N PHE A 242 10.04 15.47 -6.70
CA PHE A 242 10.69 16.77 -6.90
C PHE A 242 11.76 16.96 -5.81
N GLU A 243 12.76 17.80 -6.08
CA GLU A 243 13.81 18.09 -5.11
C GLU A 243 13.28 18.95 -3.97
N VAL A 244 13.47 18.50 -2.72
CA VAL A 244 13.18 19.27 -1.52
C VAL A 244 14.51 19.70 -0.93
N ALA A 245 14.81 21.00 -0.95
CA ALA A 245 15.92 21.54 -0.18
C ALA A 245 15.65 21.33 1.32
N CYS A 246 16.60 20.80 2.07
CA CYS A 246 16.49 20.70 3.53
C CYS A 246 16.48 22.12 4.14
N ALA A 247 15.30 22.70 4.29
CA ALA A 247 15.13 23.95 5.01
C ALA A 247 15.15 23.65 6.52
N SER A 248 16.21 24.11 7.21
CA SER A 248 16.17 24.38 8.64
C SER A 248 15.08 25.41 8.95
N PRO A 249 14.49 25.40 10.14
CA PRO A 249 13.35 26.26 10.44
C PRO A 249 13.83 27.71 10.55
N GLU A 250 13.41 28.54 9.59
CA GLU A 250 13.38 29.98 9.79
C GLU A 250 11.95 30.49 9.70
N ASP A 251 11.64 31.23 10.75
CA ASP A 251 10.41 31.91 11.08
C ASP A 251 10.13 33.08 10.13
N ARG A 252 9.00 33.03 9.41
CA ARG A 252 8.33 34.20 8.84
C ARG A 252 6.83 33.98 8.77
N THR A 253 6.14 34.56 9.74
CA THR A 253 4.75 35.02 9.62
C THR A 253 4.59 35.99 8.44
N SER A 254 3.59 35.77 7.59
CA SER A 254 2.76 36.83 7.03
C SER A 254 1.46 36.22 6.51
N GLY A 255 0.34 36.73 7.01
CA GLY A 255 -0.99 36.22 6.73
C GLY A 255 -1.48 36.49 5.32
N SER A 256 -2.35 35.60 4.86
CA SER A 256 -3.35 35.83 3.83
C SER A 256 -4.41 34.73 3.99
N ASP A 257 -5.62 35.12 4.39
CA ASP A 257 -6.77 34.23 4.56
C ASP A 257 -7.15 33.58 3.22
N PRO A 258 -7.45 32.27 3.16
CA PRO A 258 -8.14 31.68 2.03
C PRO A 258 -9.66 31.86 2.20
N GLU A 259 -10.25 32.73 1.38
CA GLU A 259 -11.69 32.84 1.18
C GLU A 259 -12.21 31.61 0.39
N SER A 260 -13.40 31.12 0.76
CA SER A 260 -14.00 29.88 0.29
C SER A 260 -15.13 30.15 -0.71
N ASP A 261 -14.99 29.65 -1.94
CA ASP A 261 -16.00 29.79 -3.02
C ASP A 261 -17.13 28.74 -2.95
N SER A 262 -17.73 28.54 -1.77
CA SER A 262 -18.90 27.65 -1.62
C SER A 262 -20.21 28.45 -1.63
N ALA A 263 -21.11 28.15 -2.57
CA ALA A 263 -22.41 28.80 -2.68
C ALA A 263 -23.44 28.27 -1.65
N PRO A 264 -24.29 29.14 -1.06
CA PRO A 264 -25.32 28.74 -0.09
C PRO A 264 -26.56 28.12 -0.76
N PHE A 265 -27.09 27.07 -0.14
CA PHE A 265 -28.40 26.50 -0.44
C PHE A 265 -29.48 27.38 0.21
N GLN A 266 -30.53 27.75 -0.53
CA GLN A 266 -31.62 28.60 -0.02
C GLN A 266 -32.52 27.85 0.98
N GLU A 267 -32.86 28.55 2.07
CA GLU A 267 -33.87 28.17 3.06
C GLU A 267 -35.29 28.31 2.48
N GLY A 268 -36.13 27.29 2.71
CA GLY A 268 -37.59 27.38 2.69
C GLY A 268 -38.14 27.23 4.11
N PRO A 269 -39.35 27.75 4.43
CA PRO A 269 -39.82 27.91 5.80
C PRO A 269 -40.29 26.57 6.42
N GLY A 270 -39.90 26.33 7.69
CA GLY A 270 -40.32 25.19 8.52
C GLY A 270 -41.76 25.32 9.08
N PRO A 271 -42.15 24.61 10.17
CA PRO A 271 -41.49 23.54 10.91
C PRO A 271 -42.36 22.26 11.03
N PHE A 272 -41.74 21.09 11.22
CA PHE A 272 -42.37 19.97 11.91
C PHE A 272 -41.30 19.29 12.76
N ASP A 273 -41.36 19.50 14.07
CA ASP A 273 -40.62 18.71 15.03
C ASP A 273 -41.08 17.26 14.89
N GLN A 274 -40.22 16.42 14.33
CA GLN A 274 -40.43 14.98 14.30
C GLN A 274 -39.70 14.39 15.51
N PRO A 275 -40.42 13.90 16.53
CA PRO A 275 -39.81 13.31 17.70
C PRO A 275 -39.47 11.85 17.38
N ASP A 276 -38.47 11.60 16.54
CA ASP A 276 -37.94 10.25 16.26
C ASP A 276 -36.49 10.35 15.72
N ALA A 277 -35.65 11.17 16.36
CA ALA A 277 -34.22 11.14 16.14
C ALA A 277 -33.61 9.85 16.72
N VAL A 278 -33.93 8.71 16.13
CA VAL A 278 -33.14 7.48 16.26
C VAL A 278 -31.74 7.87 15.83
N SER A 279 -30.74 7.64 16.68
CA SER A 279 -29.34 8.00 16.43
C SER A 279 -28.85 7.34 15.12
N SER A 280 -29.07 8.00 13.99
CA SER A 280 -28.79 7.46 12.67
C SER A 280 -27.38 7.88 12.27
N LEU A 281 -26.51 6.89 12.09
CA LEU A 281 -25.17 7.12 11.58
C LEU A 281 -25.23 7.23 10.04
N PRO A 282 -24.44 8.12 9.41
CA PRO A 282 -24.30 8.15 7.96
C PRO A 282 -23.88 6.78 7.39
N THR A 283 -24.33 6.46 6.18
CA THR A 283 -24.12 5.14 5.54
C THR A 283 -22.65 4.69 5.50
N PRO A 284 -21.64 5.54 5.25
CA PRO A 284 -20.23 5.17 5.31
C PRO A 284 -19.56 5.54 6.65
N SER A 285 -20.17 5.20 7.80
CA SER A 285 -19.56 5.46 9.12
C SER A 285 -18.61 4.36 9.57
N ASP A 286 -17.57 4.77 10.31
CA ASP A 286 -16.60 3.88 10.95
C ASP A 286 -15.79 3.05 9.94
N ILE A 287 -15.45 3.64 8.80
CA ILE A 287 -14.65 3.01 7.74
C ILE A 287 -13.29 3.71 7.65
N LEU A 288 -12.22 2.94 7.54
CA LEU A 288 -10.91 3.44 7.14
C LEU A 288 -10.37 2.60 5.99
N VAL A 289 -9.98 3.26 4.89
CA VAL A 289 -9.35 2.60 3.75
C VAL A 289 -7.95 3.15 3.57
N SER A 290 -6.93 2.34 3.84
CA SER A 290 -5.53 2.67 3.65
C SER A 290 -5.01 2.08 2.33
N TYR A 291 -4.46 2.94 1.48
CA TYR A 291 -3.91 2.60 0.18
C TYR A 291 -2.38 2.66 0.24
N SER A 292 -1.73 1.65 -0.34
CA SER A 292 -0.27 1.58 -0.41
C SER A 292 0.38 2.72 -1.21
N THR A 293 -0.37 3.35 -2.12
CA THR A 293 0.08 4.47 -2.95
C THR A 293 -1.10 5.37 -3.27
N PHE A 294 -0.83 6.64 -3.54
CA PHE A 294 -1.83 7.58 -4.03
C PHE A 294 -2.47 7.05 -5.34
N PRO A 295 -3.80 7.14 -5.51
CA PRO A 295 -4.47 6.71 -6.73
C PRO A 295 -3.83 7.30 -7.99
N GLY A 296 -3.66 6.47 -9.02
CA GLY A 296 -2.95 6.82 -10.26
C GLY A 296 -1.47 6.39 -10.31
N PHE A 297 -0.83 6.13 -9.16
CA PHE A 297 0.62 5.84 -9.11
C PHE A 297 0.96 4.36 -8.86
N VAL A 298 2.19 3.98 -9.21
CA VAL A 298 2.72 2.62 -9.03
C VAL A 298 3.07 2.35 -7.56
N SER A 299 2.78 1.14 -7.07
CA SER A 299 3.25 0.67 -5.77
C SER A 299 4.44 -0.29 -5.93
N TRP A 300 5.54 -0.03 -5.23
CA TRP A 300 6.80 -0.74 -5.40
C TRP A 300 6.94 -1.94 -4.47
N ARG A 301 7.65 -2.94 -4.97
CA ARG A 301 7.83 -4.22 -4.28
C ARG A 301 9.17 -4.84 -4.59
N ASP A 302 9.81 -5.34 -3.55
CA ASP A 302 11.01 -6.16 -3.62
C ASP A 302 10.63 -7.64 -3.61
N THR A 303 11.31 -8.46 -4.41
CA THR A 303 10.97 -9.88 -4.57
C THR A 303 11.37 -10.74 -3.37
N LYS A 304 12.35 -10.30 -2.58
CA LYS A 304 12.89 -11.01 -1.40
C LYS A 304 12.41 -10.43 -0.07
N ARG A 305 12.07 -9.14 -0.02
CA ARG A 305 11.64 -8.47 1.23
C ARG A 305 10.14 -8.23 1.32
N GLY A 306 9.43 -8.25 0.19
CA GLY A 306 8.02 -7.87 0.10
C GLY A 306 7.82 -6.42 -0.36
N SER A 307 6.61 -5.89 -0.22
CA SER A 307 6.28 -4.53 -0.63
C SER A 307 6.83 -3.50 0.35
N TRP A 308 7.24 -2.33 -0.16
CA TRP A 308 7.74 -1.27 0.71
C TRP A 308 6.69 -0.83 1.73
N TYR A 309 5.42 -0.80 1.31
CA TYR A 309 4.32 -0.43 2.16
C TYR A 309 4.07 -1.46 3.27
N VAL A 310 3.95 -2.76 2.94
CA VAL A 310 3.66 -3.80 3.93
C VAL A 310 4.83 -4.01 4.88
N GLU A 311 6.07 -4.00 4.37
CA GLU A 311 7.26 -4.06 5.22
C GLU A 311 7.30 -2.92 6.22
N THR A 312 7.00 -1.69 5.78
CA THR A 312 7.01 -0.52 6.65
C THR A 312 5.85 -0.55 7.63
N LEU A 313 4.66 -0.95 7.19
CA LEU A 313 3.47 -1.06 8.03
C LEU A 313 3.67 -2.06 9.16
N ASP A 314 4.19 -3.25 8.87
CA ASP A 314 4.48 -4.26 9.89
C ASP A 314 5.53 -3.76 10.91
N GLY A 315 6.61 -3.11 10.42
CA GLY A 315 7.63 -2.55 11.30
C GLY A 315 7.13 -1.41 12.19
N VAL A 316 6.27 -0.53 11.66
CA VAL A 316 5.63 0.55 12.44
C VAL A 316 4.68 -0.03 13.47
N PHE A 317 3.89 -1.04 13.11
CA PHE A 317 2.95 -1.66 14.04
C PHE A 317 3.70 -2.39 15.17
N GLU A 318 4.80 -3.09 14.88
CA GLU A 318 5.65 -3.70 15.92
C GLU A 318 6.11 -2.69 16.96
N GLN A 319 6.58 -1.53 16.49
CA GLN A 319 7.22 -0.56 17.36
C GLN A 319 6.22 0.32 18.12
N TRP A 320 5.09 0.67 17.50
CA TRP A 320 4.26 1.80 17.98
C TRP A 320 2.80 1.43 18.24
N ALA A 321 2.31 0.24 17.86
CA ALA A 321 0.90 -0.10 18.02
C ALA A 321 0.43 -0.15 19.48
N HIS A 322 1.34 -0.39 20.43
CA HIS A 322 1.02 -0.40 21.86
C HIS A 322 0.76 1.00 22.43
N SER A 323 1.24 2.06 21.78
CA SER A 323 1.21 3.43 22.31
C SER A 323 0.40 4.41 21.46
N GLU A 324 0.25 4.16 20.16
CA GLU A 324 -0.33 5.12 19.22
C GLU A 324 -1.60 4.61 18.54
N ASP A 325 -2.45 5.55 18.12
CA ASP A 325 -3.66 5.22 17.37
C ASP A 325 -3.35 4.98 15.88
N LEU A 326 -4.26 4.29 15.20
CA LEU A 326 -4.10 3.90 13.80
C LEU A 326 -3.77 5.06 12.85
N GLN A 327 -4.32 6.26 13.05
CA GLN A 327 -4.04 7.37 12.14
C GLN A 327 -2.58 7.82 12.29
N THR A 328 -2.09 7.91 13.52
CA THR A 328 -0.69 8.22 13.81
C THR A 328 0.25 7.14 13.26
N LEU A 329 -0.11 5.85 13.40
CA LEU A 329 0.65 4.76 12.79
C LEU A 329 0.73 4.91 11.26
N LEU A 330 -0.40 5.19 10.59
CA LEU A 330 -0.43 5.37 9.14
C LEU A 330 0.34 6.61 8.67
N LEU A 331 0.37 7.68 9.48
CA LEU A 331 1.20 8.85 9.22
C LEU A 331 2.69 8.50 9.23
N ARG A 332 3.13 7.69 10.20
CA ARG A 332 4.52 7.17 10.24
C ARG A 332 4.83 6.32 9.01
N VAL A 333 3.89 5.46 8.59
CA VAL A 333 4.04 4.66 7.37
C VAL A 333 4.18 5.57 6.14
N ALA A 334 3.34 6.59 6.00
CA ALA A 334 3.41 7.52 4.89
C ALA A 334 4.77 8.24 4.82
N ASN A 335 5.25 8.74 5.96
CA ASN A 335 6.56 9.40 6.05
C ASN A 335 7.73 8.45 5.73
N ALA A 336 7.69 7.23 6.25
CA ALA A 336 8.77 6.27 6.04
C ALA A 336 8.81 5.70 4.60
N VAL A 337 7.64 5.56 3.95
CA VAL A 337 7.58 5.10 2.55
C VAL A 337 7.94 6.23 1.57
N SER A 338 7.57 7.48 1.84
CA SER A 338 7.87 8.61 0.94
C SER A 338 9.37 8.88 0.79
N GLN A 339 10.16 8.52 1.80
CA GLN A 339 11.62 8.65 1.80
C GLN A 339 12.34 7.51 1.07
N LYS A 340 11.65 6.43 0.67
CA LYS A 340 12.28 5.27 0.03
C LYS A 340 12.53 5.48 -1.45
N GLY A 341 13.68 4.99 -1.90
CA GLY A 341 14.01 4.78 -3.30
C GLY A 341 14.20 6.03 -4.15
N ILE A 342 14.55 5.77 -5.41
CA ILE A 342 14.69 6.79 -6.46
C ILE A 342 13.31 7.23 -6.94
N TYR A 343 12.41 6.28 -7.20
CA TYR A 343 11.00 6.55 -7.46
C TYR A 343 10.23 6.77 -6.16
N LYS A 344 9.29 7.70 -6.18
CA LYS A 344 8.51 8.06 -5.00
C LYS A 344 7.23 7.23 -4.90
N GLN A 345 6.80 7.03 -3.66
CA GLN A 345 5.54 6.38 -3.31
C GLN A 345 5.01 7.05 -2.05
N ILE A 346 3.79 7.56 -2.12
CA ILE A 346 3.11 8.15 -0.97
C ILE A 346 1.85 7.32 -0.65
N PRO A 347 1.88 6.49 0.41
CA PRO A 347 0.68 5.87 0.95
C PRO A 347 -0.32 6.93 1.42
N GLY A 348 -1.60 6.62 1.35
CA GLY A 348 -2.67 7.51 1.79
C GLY A 348 -3.77 6.74 2.49
N CYS A 349 -4.68 7.45 3.15
CA CYS A 349 -5.88 6.83 3.69
C CYS A 349 -7.11 7.73 3.52
N PHE A 350 -8.26 7.09 3.32
CA PHE A 350 -9.56 7.72 3.43
C PHE A 350 -10.14 7.32 4.78
N ASN A 351 -10.32 8.31 5.64
CA ASN A 351 -10.70 8.11 7.02
C ASN A 351 -12.11 8.64 7.28
N PHE A 352 -13.02 7.73 7.62
CA PHE A 352 -14.38 7.99 8.05
C PHE A 352 -14.64 7.37 9.45
N LEU A 353 -13.58 7.17 10.23
CA LEU A 353 -13.66 6.85 11.65
C LEU A 353 -14.13 8.07 12.44
N ARG A 354 -14.95 7.82 13.46
CA ARG A 354 -15.49 8.86 14.35
C ARG A 354 -14.69 9.01 15.64
N LYS A 355 -13.87 8.02 15.97
CA LYS A 355 -13.06 7.94 17.19
C LYS A 355 -11.65 7.48 16.86
N LYS A 356 -10.71 7.69 17.78
CA LYS A 356 -9.37 7.11 17.69
C LYS A 356 -9.44 5.59 17.83
N LEU A 357 -8.62 4.87 17.06
CA LEU A 357 -8.51 3.43 17.15
C LEU A 357 -7.15 3.07 17.72
N PHE A 358 -7.13 2.50 18.92
CA PHE A 358 -5.93 1.88 19.48
C PHE A 358 -6.08 0.37 19.38
N PHE A 359 -5.05 -0.31 18.89
CA PHE A 359 -5.09 -1.78 18.84
C PHE A 359 -4.89 -2.37 20.23
N LYS A 360 -5.56 -3.50 20.47
CA LYS A 360 -5.26 -4.39 21.59
C LYS A 360 -3.95 -5.12 21.31
N MET A 361 -3.09 -5.23 22.33
CA MET A 361 -1.78 -5.88 22.28
C MET A 361 -1.74 -7.09 23.20
#